data_AF-A0A1Q7PZ95-F1
#
_entry.id   AF-A0A1Q7PZ95-F1
#
_cell.length_a   1.000
_cell.length_b   1.000
_cell.length_c   1.000
_cell.angle_alpha   90.00
_cell.angle_beta   90.00
_cell.angle_gamma   90.00
#
_symmetry.space_group_name_H-M   'P 1'
#
loop_
_entity.id
_entity.type
_entity.pdbx_description
1 polymer ?
#
loop_
_entity_poly.entity_id
_entity_poly.type
_entity_poly.pdbx_seq_one_letter_code
_entity_poly.pdbx_strand_id
1 'polypeptide(L)'
;MLWSRHPILAVCVVAGLAAALAVLVDRYRLEQSYRTVEITVDGDDWTTLLRRTGADRDAFYSALYEAGARSVTVYATTLKRLADAGRVTYMTGTDLANLARTGPVSGPFGDLVRAGRARPGNTYVLGALPILDEVRSGLAVHLVPHGGSARIALAGGSAPVLEIEGRGPEIEEAPLGVSPEDAAAIRAHRLAVEVRMRNFHEVAPGGFEAFFAQLRSAGERPTLIFDGTQVLGYERLIPQVAEQMKASGSAYGQIETFTARRRQRGDLELALSVAPQVLRVFSLTQEELAGLTPEDARDKYELAARERNVRLLYVRPFLSTGAGEDQIQANLSYLRSISAGLEHGGYRMGKAAPLPNVAIRSWLYGLMALGALAAGAMAVGETTAILGRPVPPRALVAGVLAGTVVTAAVVVLHRVTLWSQLLALLAALAFPTLSLMGPARGPGWWWGASSGCGRCRPAARSAASWSPRCSASGSSCWRSRSSLGSSWPTSSPSWCSG
;
A
#
# COMPACT_ATOMS: atom_id res chain seq x y z
N MET A 1 -2.75 44.83 15.16
CA MET A 1 -3.23 44.85 16.56
C MET A 1 -2.76 43.63 17.36
N LEU A 2 -2.98 42.38 16.89
CA LEU A 2 -2.41 41.16 17.52
C LEU A 2 -0.88 41.22 17.63
N TRP A 3 -0.21 41.50 16.52
CA TRP A 3 1.26 41.52 16.42
C TRP A 3 1.91 42.59 17.31
N SER A 4 1.24 43.73 17.53
CA SER A 4 1.71 44.80 18.42
C SER A 4 1.54 44.49 19.91
N ARG A 5 0.67 43.54 20.29
CA ARG A 5 0.50 43.09 21.68
C ARG A 5 1.48 41.99 22.08
N HIS A 6 1.84 41.13 21.11
CA HIS A 6 2.72 39.98 21.34
C HIS A 6 3.87 39.93 20.31
N PRO A 7 4.72 40.98 20.20
CA PRO A 7 5.71 41.08 19.13
C PRO A 7 6.72 39.92 19.14
N ILE A 8 7.19 39.51 20.32
CA ILE A 8 8.13 38.38 20.47
C ILE A 8 7.48 37.07 19.99
N LEU A 9 6.22 36.80 20.38
CA LEU A 9 5.52 35.58 19.97
C LEU A 9 5.20 35.59 18.47
N ALA A 10 4.86 36.76 17.91
CA ALA A 10 4.64 36.90 16.47
C ALA A 10 5.91 36.58 15.66
N VAL A 11 7.10 37.02 16.11
CA VAL A 11 8.38 36.63 15.49
C VAL A 11 8.60 35.12 15.56
N CYS A 12 8.33 34.48 16.71
CA CYS A 12 8.40 33.02 16.85
C CYS A 12 7.44 32.27 15.90
N VAL A 13 6.21 32.76 15.72
CA VAL A 13 5.23 32.20 14.77
C VAL A 13 5.75 32.33 13.33
N VAL A 14 6.26 33.50 12.93
CA VAL A 14 6.83 33.71 11.58
C VAL A 14 8.03 32.80 11.33
N ALA A 15 8.94 32.65 12.30
CA ALA A 15 10.08 31.74 12.20
C ALA A 15 9.65 30.27 12.05
N GLY A 16 8.63 29.83 12.80
CA GLY A 16 8.08 28.48 12.67
C GLY A 16 7.37 28.23 11.34
N LEU A 17 6.63 29.21 10.81
CA LEU A 17 6.02 29.14 9.48
C LEU A 17 7.08 29.09 8.37
N ALA A 18 8.16 29.87 8.48
CA ALA A 18 9.28 29.81 7.54
C ALA A 18 9.99 28.45 7.57
N ALA A 19 10.19 27.86 8.76
CA ALA A 19 10.74 26.51 8.90
C ALA A 19 9.81 25.44 8.31
N ALA A 20 8.50 25.54 8.53
CA ALA A 20 7.52 24.64 7.93
C ALA A 20 7.51 24.74 6.39
N LEU A 21 7.61 25.94 5.83
CA LEU A 21 7.72 26.15 4.40
C LEU A 21 9.01 25.56 3.82
N ALA A 22 10.14 25.68 4.51
CA ALA A 22 11.39 25.05 4.09
C ALA A 22 11.27 23.51 4.04
N VAL A 23 10.68 22.89 5.08
CA VAL A 23 10.41 21.44 5.10
C VAL A 23 9.46 21.03 3.98
N LEU A 24 8.42 21.83 3.69
CA LEU A 24 7.49 21.58 2.59
C LEU A 24 8.17 21.66 1.22
N VAL A 25 9.07 22.61 1.00
CA VAL A 25 9.85 22.76 -0.24
C VAL A 25 10.80 21.58 -0.44
N ASP A 26 11.51 21.14 0.61
CA ASP A 26 12.38 19.96 0.54
C ASP A 26 11.57 18.68 0.27
N ARG A 27 10.40 18.54 0.89
CA ARG A 27 9.47 17.42 0.62
C ARG A 27 8.96 17.43 -0.83
N TYR A 28 8.56 18.60 -1.33
CA TYR A 28 8.11 18.76 -2.72
C TYR A 28 9.22 18.40 -3.71
N ARG A 29 10.45 18.89 -3.51
CA ARG A 29 11.60 18.55 -4.36
C ARG A 29 11.86 17.04 -4.40
N LEU A 30 11.76 16.38 -3.24
CA LEU A 30 11.90 14.92 -3.17
C LEU A 30 10.80 14.23 -4.00
N GLU A 31 9.53 14.59 -3.80
CA GLU A 31 8.41 13.96 -4.52
C GLU A 31 8.46 14.23 -6.04
N GLN A 32 8.96 15.39 -6.47
CA GLN A 32 9.24 15.67 -7.89
C GLN A 32 10.37 14.78 -8.46
N SER A 33 11.40 14.47 -7.68
CA SER A 33 12.46 13.51 -8.08
C SER A 33 11.96 12.06 -8.09
N TYR A 34 10.96 11.74 -7.28
CA TYR A 34 10.44 10.39 -7.05
C TYR A 34 9.30 10.05 -8.02
N ARG A 35 9.62 9.98 -9.32
CA ARG A 35 8.68 9.76 -10.43
C ARG A 35 8.90 8.47 -11.24
N THR A 36 9.77 7.59 -10.79
CA THR A 36 9.94 6.25 -11.39
C THR A 36 8.83 5.32 -10.89
N VAL A 37 8.02 4.79 -11.79
CA VAL A 37 6.96 3.81 -11.49
C VAL A 37 7.33 2.47 -12.10
N GLU A 38 7.19 1.42 -11.31
CA GLU A 38 7.31 0.04 -11.72
C GLU A 38 5.93 -0.55 -11.93
N ILE A 39 5.68 -1.06 -13.13
CA ILE A 39 4.54 -1.95 -13.38
C ILE A 39 5.08 -3.38 -13.28
N THR A 40 4.60 -4.12 -12.28
CA THR A 40 4.85 -5.54 -12.11
C THR A 40 3.62 -6.34 -12.51
N VAL A 41 3.81 -7.43 -13.25
CA VAL A 41 2.70 -8.29 -13.69
C VAL A 41 2.62 -9.58 -12.86
N ASP A 42 1.41 -10.06 -12.61
CA ASP A 42 1.18 -11.30 -11.86
C ASP A 42 1.63 -12.53 -12.66
N GLY A 43 2.72 -13.19 -12.24
CA GLY A 43 3.30 -14.30 -12.98
C GLY A 43 2.33 -15.47 -13.19
N ASP A 44 1.44 -15.76 -12.23
CA ASP A 44 0.54 -16.91 -12.30
C ASP A 44 -0.66 -16.64 -13.20
N ASP A 45 -1.30 -15.48 -13.07
CA ASP A 45 -2.47 -15.12 -13.88
C ASP A 45 -2.08 -14.99 -15.35
N TRP A 46 -0.96 -14.31 -15.64
CA TRP A 46 -0.49 -14.14 -17.01
C TRP A 46 0.04 -15.47 -17.60
N THR A 47 0.70 -16.34 -16.83
CA THR A 47 1.06 -17.70 -17.30
C THR A 47 -0.18 -18.56 -17.53
N THR A 48 -1.26 -18.34 -16.78
CA THR A 48 -2.55 -19.01 -17.03
C THR A 48 -3.18 -18.56 -18.34
N LEU A 49 -3.05 -17.28 -18.70
CA LEU A 49 -3.50 -16.75 -19.98
C LEU A 49 -2.63 -17.25 -21.15
N LEU A 50 -1.30 -17.35 -20.98
CA LEU A 50 -0.40 -18.04 -21.92
C LEU A 50 -0.83 -19.49 -22.19
N ARG A 51 -1.02 -20.29 -21.13
CA ARG A 51 -1.41 -21.71 -21.25
C ARG A 51 -2.74 -21.92 -21.98
N ARG A 52 -3.69 -20.97 -21.84
CA ARG A 52 -4.98 -21.00 -22.56
C ARG A 52 -4.86 -20.68 -24.05
N THR A 53 -3.88 -19.88 -24.43
CA THR A 53 -3.71 -19.37 -25.80
C THR A 53 -2.64 -20.11 -26.60
N GLY A 54 -1.75 -20.85 -25.94
CA GLY A 54 -0.62 -21.54 -26.57
C GLY A 54 0.47 -20.59 -27.08
N ALA A 55 0.47 -19.34 -26.62
CA ALA A 55 1.44 -18.32 -27.04
C ALA A 55 2.85 -18.63 -26.51
N ASP A 56 3.86 -18.25 -27.29
CA ASP A 56 5.27 -18.42 -26.91
C ASP A 56 5.65 -17.53 -25.71
N ARG A 57 6.37 -18.12 -24.75
CA ARG A 57 6.69 -17.49 -23.47
C ARG A 57 7.68 -16.33 -23.62
N ASP A 58 8.68 -16.51 -24.47
CA ASP A 58 9.82 -15.58 -24.57
C ASP A 58 9.45 -14.37 -25.46
N ALA A 59 8.67 -14.61 -26.52
CA ALA A 59 7.97 -13.56 -27.27
C ALA A 59 7.02 -12.75 -26.37
N PHE A 60 6.30 -13.41 -25.47
CA PHE A 60 5.39 -12.76 -24.54
C PHE A 60 6.09 -11.91 -23.48
N TYR A 61 7.19 -12.37 -22.87
CA TYR A 61 7.98 -11.54 -21.97
C TYR A 61 8.55 -10.29 -22.67
N SER A 62 8.97 -10.42 -23.93
CA SER A 62 9.36 -9.28 -24.77
C SER A 62 8.21 -8.29 -24.94
N ALA A 63 7.02 -8.78 -25.31
CA ALA A 63 5.82 -7.97 -25.50
C ALA A 63 5.34 -7.28 -24.21
N LEU A 64 5.50 -7.90 -23.04
CA LEU A 64 5.25 -7.29 -21.74
C LEU A 64 6.18 -6.09 -21.47
N TYR A 65 7.48 -6.23 -21.74
CA TYR A 65 8.45 -5.16 -21.56
C TYR A 65 8.14 -3.97 -22.49
N GLU A 66 7.80 -4.25 -23.75
CA GLU A 66 7.34 -3.24 -24.73
C GLU A 66 6.02 -2.57 -24.32
N ALA A 67 5.10 -3.32 -23.70
CA ALA A 67 3.86 -2.78 -23.15
C ALA A 67 4.07 -1.91 -21.89
N GLY A 68 5.27 -1.86 -21.34
CA GLY A 68 5.65 -1.00 -20.21
C GLY A 68 5.81 -1.72 -18.88
N ALA A 69 5.66 -3.05 -18.83
CA ALA A 69 6.06 -3.81 -17.65
C ALA A 69 7.56 -3.65 -17.39
N ARG A 70 7.95 -3.65 -16.12
CA ARG A 70 9.35 -3.56 -15.69
C ARG A 70 9.76 -4.72 -14.79
N SER A 71 8.78 -5.50 -14.32
CA SER A 71 9.03 -6.77 -13.64
C SER A 71 7.87 -7.76 -13.81
N VAL A 72 8.15 -9.01 -13.48
CA VAL A 72 7.16 -10.06 -13.24
C VAL A 72 7.23 -10.41 -11.76
N THR A 73 6.09 -10.45 -11.07
CA THR A 73 6.04 -11.02 -9.72
C THR A 73 5.84 -12.53 -9.83
N VAL A 74 6.88 -13.29 -9.48
CA VAL A 74 6.82 -14.75 -9.41
C VAL A 74 6.43 -15.21 -8.02
N TYR A 75 5.61 -16.25 -7.95
CA TYR A 75 5.30 -16.91 -6.69
C TYR A 75 6.45 -17.85 -6.30
N ALA A 76 6.64 -18.08 -5.01
CA ALA A 76 7.57 -19.12 -4.57
C ALA A 76 7.21 -20.50 -5.16
N THR A 77 8.20 -21.22 -5.67
CA THR A 77 8.09 -22.61 -6.13
C THR A 77 7.58 -23.47 -4.97
N THR A 78 6.69 -24.43 -5.24
CA THR A 78 6.28 -25.46 -4.29
C THR A 78 6.42 -26.85 -4.93
N LEU A 79 6.43 -27.92 -4.13
CA LEU A 79 6.51 -29.28 -4.67
C LEU A 79 5.35 -29.57 -5.63
N LYS A 80 4.15 -29.09 -5.27
CA LYS A 80 2.95 -29.14 -6.10
C LYS A 80 3.10 -28.38 -7.41
N ARG A 81 3.60 -27.14 -7.40
CA ARG A 81 3.87 -26.36 -8.63
C ARG A 81 4.84 -27.06 -9.57
N LEU A 82 5.87 -27.73 -9.03
CA LEU A 82 6.80 -28.52 -9.83
C LEU A 82 6.09 -29.73 -10.48
N ALA A 83 5.15 -30.36 -9.78
CA ALA A 83 4.37 -31.47 -10.33
C ALA A 83 3.35 -31.00 -11.39
N ASP A 84 2.64 -29.90 -11.12
CA ASP A 84 1.72 -29.26 -12.08
C ASP A 84 2.45 -28.81 -13.37
N ALA A 85 3.72 -28.45 -13.26
CA ALA A 85 4.60 -28.13 -14.39
C ALA A 85 5.27 -29.36 -15.05
N GLY A 86 4.98 -30.59 -14.58
CA GLY A 86 5.59 -31.83 -15.08
C GLY A 86 7.10 -31.98 -14.77
N ARG A 87 7.68 -31.12 -13.92
CA ARG A 87 9.10 -31.14 -13.54
C ARG A 87 9.44 -32.25 -12.54
N VAL A 88 8.46 -32.70 -11.76
CA VAL A 88 8.58 -33.83 -10.81
C VAL A 88 7.31 -34.68 -10.80
N THR A 89 7.39 -35.87 -10.21
CA THR A 89 6.25 -36.66 -9.76
C THR A 89 6.46 -36.97 -8.29
N TYR A 90 5.47 -36.74 -7.43
CA TYR A 90 5.55 -37.14 -6.01
C TYR A 90 4.39 -38.05 -5.62
N MET A 91 4.67 -38.93 -4.65
CA MET A 91 3.70 -39.85 -4.07
C MET A 91 3.98 -39.99 -2.57
N THR A 92 2.97 -40.09 -1.73
CA THR A 92 3.19 -40.51 -0.35
C THR A 92 3.50 -42.01 -0.31
N GLY A 93 4.18 -42.49 0.74
CA GLY A 93 4.37 -43.93 0.93
C GLY A 93 3.06 -44.68 1.13
N THR A 94 1.97 -43.99 1.51
CA THR A 94 0.62 -44.55 1.53
C THR A 94 0.09 -44.78 0.12
N ASP A 95 0.32 -43.84 -0.81
CA ASP A 95 -0.06 -43.99 -2.22
C ASP A 95 0.75 -45.12 -2.89
N LEU A 96 2.05 -45.20 -2.60
CA LEU A 96 2.90 -46.31 -3.06
C LEU A 96 2.43 -47.66 -2.52
N ALA A 97 2.06 -47.72 -1.23
CA ALA A 97 1.52 -48.94 -0.62
C ALA A 97 0.16 -49.33 -1.20
N ASN A 98 -0.69 -48.36 -1.57
CA ASN A 98 -1.98 -48.61 -2.19
C ASN A 98 -1.85 -49.05 -3.65
N LEU A 99 -0.96 -48.41 -4.43
CA LEU A 99 -0.64 -48.81 -5.79
C LEU A 99 -0.07 -50.24 -5.84
N ALA A 100 0.75 -50.61 -4.85
CA ALA A 100 1.26 -51.98 -4.71
C ALA A 100 0.18 -53.03 -4.38
N ARG A 101 -1.02 -52.64 -3.93
CA ARG A 101 -2.17 -53.54 -3.75
C ARG A 101 -2.95 -53.76 -5.04
N THR A 102 -2.93 -52.80 -5.96
CA THR A 102 -3.68 -52.89 -7.24
C THR A 102 -2.86 -53.54 -8.35
N GLY A 103 -1.52 -53.53 -8.26
CA GLY A 103 -0.64 -54.24 -9.17
C GLY A 103 0.85 -54.03 -8.88
N PRO A 104 1.75 -54.62 -9.70
CA PRO A 104 3.19 -54.41 -9.57
C PRO A 104 3.58 -52.97 -9.91
N VAL A 105 4.10 -52.24 -8.92
CA VAL A 105 4.68 -50.90 -9.12
C VAL A 105 5.98 -51.03 -9.91
N SER A 106 6.09 -50.30 -11.01
CA SER A 106 7.26 -50.29 -11.90
C SER A 106 8.17 -49.08 -11.68
N GLY A 107 9.38 -49.12 -12.25
CA GLY A 107 10.32 -48.00 -12.21
C GLY A 107 10.87 -47.66 -10.82
N PRO A 108 11.33 -46.42 -10.58
CA PRO A 108 12.03 -46.03 -9.34
C PRO A 108 11.18 -46.17 -8.08
N PHE A 109 9.88 -45.89 -8.18
CA PHE A 109 8.93 -46.15 -7.09
C PHE A 109 8.74 -47.66 -6.83
N GLY A 110 8.82 -48.50 -7.87
CA GLY A 110 8.80 -49.95 -7.75
C GLY A 110 10.02 -50.51 -7.01
N ASP A 111 11.20 -49.89 -7.20
CA ASP A 111 12.42 -50.25 -6.46
C ASP A 111 12.26 -49.97 -4.96
N LEU A 112 11.70 -48.81 -4.60
CA LEU A 112 11.40 -48.44 -3.21
C LEU A 112 10.42 -49.41 -2.53
N VAL A 113 9.36 -49.80 -3.23
CA VAL A 113 8.37 -50.77 -2.72
C VAL A 113 9.00 -52.16 -2.55
N ARG A 114 9.71 -52.68 -3.56
CA ARG A 114 10.38 -53.99 -3.48
C ARG A 114 11.46 -54.05 -2.40
N ALA A 115 12.18 -52.95 -2.18
CA ALA A 115 13.19 -52.87 -1.13
C ALA A 115 12.62 -52.73 0.30
N GLY A 116 11.28 -52.68 0.47
CA GLY A 116 10.64 -52.43 1.76
C GLY A 116 10.93 -51.03 2.32
N ARG A 117 11.31 -50.08 1.47
CA ARG A 117 11.74 -48.72 1.86
C ARG A 117 10.61 -47.69 1.81
N ALA A 118 9.50 -47.97 1.15
CA ALA A 118 8.33 -47.09 1.11
C ALA A 118 7.62 -47.03 2.49
N ARG A 119 7.86 -45.96 3.25
CA ARG A 119 7.29 -45.71 4.57
C ARG A 119 5.98 -44.92 4.45
N PRO A 120 4.83 -45.39 5.02
CA PRO A 120 3.53 -44.74 4.83
C PRO A 120 3.46 -43.25 5.22
N GLY A 121 4.29 -42.82 6.18
CA GLY A 121 4.36 -41.43 6.67
C GLY A 121 5.27 -40.49 5.88
N ASN A 122 5.99 -40.98 4.85
CA ASN A 122 6.96 -40.20 4.07
C ASN A 122 6.40 -39.81 2.70
N THR A 123 7.01 -38.79 2.09
CA THR A 123 6.75 -38.34 0.71
C THR A 123 7.96 -38.68 -0.16
N TYR A 124 7.72 -39.21 -1.36
CA TYR A 124 8.75 -39.62 -2.30
C TYR A 124 8.64 -38.82 -3.59
N VAL A 125 9.70 -38.10 -3.98
CA VAL A 125 9.74 -37.22 -5.16
C VAL A 125 10.72 -37.75 -6.19
N LEU A 126 10.23 -38.01 -7.40
CA LEU A 126 11.00 -38.40 -8.57
C LEU A 126 11.14 -37.19 -9.52
N GLY A 127 12.34 -36.95 -10.04
CA GLY A 127 12.64 -35.83 -10.93
C GLY A 127 14.10 -35.80 -11.33
N ALA A 128 14.50 -34.82 -12.15
CA ALA A 128 15.90 -34.62 -12.49
C ALA A 128 16.72 -34.16 -11.27
N LEU A 129 17.97 -34.60 -11.15
CA LEU A 129 18.83 -34.29 -9.99
C LEU A 129 18.88 -32.78 -9.60
N PRO A 130 19.02 -31.82 -10.53
CA PRO A 130 19.01 -30.39 -10.17
C PRO A 130 17.70 -29.94 -9.51
N ILE A 131 16.58 -30.55 -9.88
CA ILE A 131 15.25 -30.23 -9.34
C ILE A 131 15.05 -30.92 -7.98
N LEU A 132 15.58 -32.13 -7.80
CA LEU A 132 15.62 -32.79 -6.47
C LEU A 132 16.53 -32.04 -5.49
N ASP A 133 17.61 -31.42 -5.99
CA ASP A 133 18.47 -30.53 -5.21
C ASP A 133 17.75 -29.20 -4.87
N GLU A 134 16.98 -28.62 -5.80
CA GLU A 134 16.09 -27.48 -5.56
C GLU A 134 15.08 -27.82 -4.44
N VAL A 135 14.35 -28.93 -4.55
CA VAL A 135 13.40 -29.38 -3.51
C VAL A 135 14.09 -29.64 -2.17
N ARG A 136 15.26 -30.30 -2.15
CA ARG A 136 16.02 -30.53 -0.91
C ARG A 136 16.44 -29.23 -0.23
N SER A 137 16.98 -28.29 -1.01
CA SER A 137 17.50 -27.03 -0.47
C SER A 137 16.37 -26.10 0.02
N GLY A 138 15.26 -26.02 -0.72
CA GLY A 138 14.08 -25.26 -0.33
C GLY A 138 13.40 -25.82 0.92
N LEU A 139 13.21 -27.14 1.02
CA LEU A 139 12.60 -27.75 2.22
C LEU A 139 13.49 -27.63 3.47
N ALA A 140 14.82 -27.59 3.33
CA ALA A 140 15.73 -27.41 4.46
C ALA A 140 15.53 -26.06 5.21
N VAL A 141 14.87 -25.08 4.59
CA VAL A 141 14.45 -23.82 5.25
C VAL A 141 13.35 -24.05 6.29
N HIS A 142 12.40 -24.94 6.00
CA HIS A 142 11.16 -25.14 6.79
C HIS A 142 11.27 -26.22 7.84
N LEU A 143 12.11 -27.24 7.59
CA LEU A 143 12.18 -28.46 8.39
C LEU A 143 12.81 -28.22 9.78
N VAL A 144 11.97 -27.76 10.72
CA VAL A 144 12.26 -27.79 12.16
C VAL A 144 12.38 -29.26 12.60
N PRO A 145 13.45 -29.69 13.29
CA PRO A 145 13.64 -31.08 13.71
C PRO A 145 12.69 -31.53 14.83
N HIS A 146 11.40 -31.67 14.57
CA HIS A 146 10.45 -32.32 15.47
C HIS A 146 10.77 -33.82 15.59
N GLY A 147 11.57 -34.19 16.59
CA GLY A 147 12.01 -35.58 16.84
C GLY A 147 13.41 -35.94 16.33
N GLY A 148 14.10 -35.02 15.65
CA GLY A 148 15.50 -35.16 15.26
C GLY A 148 15.74 -35.86 13.91
N SER A 149 16.14 -35.06 12.91
CA SER A 149 16.37 -35.44 11.51
C SER A 149 15.09 -35.58 10.68
N ALA A 150 14.54 -34.49 10.15
CA ALA A 150 13.73 -34.59 8.95
C ALA A 150 14.67 -35.00 7.80
N ARG A 151 14.70 -36.31 7.48
CA ARG A 151 15.70 -36.84 6.53
C ARG A 151 15.24 -36.66 5.11
N ILE A 152 15.69 -35.57 4.47
CA ILE A 152 15.71 -35.51 3.01
C ILE A 152 16.88 -36.35 2.51
N ALA A 153 16.59 -37.53 1.98
CA ALA A 153 17.61 -38.48 1.52
C ALA A 153 17.35 -38.90 0.07
N LEU A 154 18.42 -39.00 -0.73
CA LEU A 154 18.32 -39.69 -2.02
C LEU A 154 18.27 -41.19 -1.77
N ALA A 155 17.12 -41.79 -2.06
CA ALA A 155 16.96 -43.22 -2.15
C ALA A 155 17.45 -43.71 -3.51
N GLY A 156 18.34 -44.71 -3.49
CA GLY A 156 18.88 -45.35 -4.68
C GLY A 156 17.94 -46.40 -5.27
N GLY A 157 18.02 -46.56 -6.59
CA GLY A 157 17.23 -47.48 -7.41
C GLY A 157 17.61 -47.28 -8.88
N SER A 158 16.69 -47.59 -9.79
CA SER A 158 16.84 -47.33 -11.23
C SER A 158 16.96 -45.85 -11.61
N ALA A 159 16.48 -44.94 -10.75
CA ALA A 159 16.71 -43.50 -10.81
C ALA A 159 16.72 -42.92 -9.39
N PRO A 160 17.30 -41.71 -9.15
CA PRO A 160 17.23 -41.05 -7.86
C PRO A 160 15.79 -40.69 -7.47
N VAL A 161 15.38 -41.06 -6.26
CA VAL A 161 14.13 -40.59 -5.64
C VAL A 161 14.47 -39.87 -4.34
N LEU A 162 13.94 -38.67 -4.16
CA LEU A 162 14.08 -37.92 -2.92
C LEU A 162 13.03 -38.41 -1.91
N GLU A 163 13.48 -39.10 -0.87
CA GLU A 163 12.67 -39.42 0.30
C GLU A 163 12.63 -38.20 1.22
N ILE A 164 11.44 -37.76 1.60
CA ILE A 164 11.17 -36.67 2.53
C ILE A 164 10.33 -37.24 3.68
N GLU A 165 10.72 -36.95 4.92
CA GLU A 165 9.98 -37.35 6.10
C GLU A 165 8.76 -36.44 6.32
N GLY A 166 7.59 -37.04 6.56
CA GLY A 166 6.31 -36.34 6.61
C GLY A 166 5.52 -36.39 5.28
N ARG A 167 4.29 -35.86 5.31
CA ARG A 167 3.35 -35.84 4.16
C ARG A 167 2.28 -34.76 4.30
N GLY A 168 1.68 -34.39 3.18
CA GLY A 168 0.51 -33.50 3.11
C GLY A 168 0.84 -32.03 2.80
N PRO A 169 -0.12 -31.11 2.99
CA PRO A 169 -0.03 -29.73 2.51
C PRO A 169 1.21 -28.96 2.99
N GLU A 170 1.71 -29.29 4.18
CA GLU A 170 2.92 -28.71 4.79
C GLU A 170 4.18 -28.91 3.92
N ILE A 171 4.28 -30.03 3.19
CA ILE A 171 5.38 -30.31 2.26
C ILE A 171 5.01 -29.87 0.84
N GLU A 172 3.76 -30.13 0.43
CA GLU A 172 3.30 -29.89 -0.94
C GLU A 172 3.26 -28.40 -1.31
N GLU A 173 2.89 -27.54 -0.35
CA GLU A 173 2.77 -26.08 -0.49
C GLU A 173 3.96 -25.32 0.16
N ALA A 174 4.98 -26.03 0.65
CA ALA A 174 6.18 -25.43 1.24
C ALA A 174 6.90 -24.50 0.22
N PRO A 175 7.23 -23.25 0.57
CA PRO A 175 7.98 -22.35 -0.30
C PRO A 175 9.43 -22.81 -0.54
N LEU A 176 9.71 -23.43 -1.68
CA LEU A 176 11.05 -23.92 -2.07
C LEU A 176 12.02 -22.83 -2.53
N GLY A 177 11.62 -21.56 -2.46
CA GLY A 177 12.33 -20.41 -3.00
C GLY A 177 11.81 -19.99 -4.38
N VAL A 178 12.66 -19.39 -5.20
CA VAL A 178 12.34 -18.96 -6.57
C VAL A 178 13.14 -19.81 -7.55
N SER A 179 12.46 -20.36 -8.56
CA SER A 179 13.06 -21.09 -9.68
C SER A 179 14.14 -20.23 -10.37
N PRO A 180 15.44 -20.63 -10.33
CA PRO A 180 16.51 -19.88 -10.96
C PRO A 180 16.39 -19.84 -12.49
N GLU A 181 15.76 -20.87 -13.06
CA GLU A 181 15.49 -21.02 -14.49
C GLU A 181 14.47 -19.97 -14.97
N ASP A 182 13.32 -19.88 -14.29
CA ASP A 182 12.29 -18.90 -14.64
C ASP A 182 12.75 -17.47 -14.36
N ALA A 183 13.49 -17.25 -13.26
CA ALA A 183 14.12 -15.97 -12.98
C ALA A 183 15.19 -15.57 -14.02
N ALA A 184 15.89 -16.54 -14.63
CA ALA A 184 16.82 -16.27 -15.73
C ALA A 184 16.06 -15.94 -17.04
N ALA A 185 14.99 -16.67 -17.36
CA ALA A 185 14.15 -16.39 -18.52
C ALA A 185 13.57 -14.97 -18.46
N ILE A 186 12.94 -14.59 -17.35
CA ILE A 186 12.35 -13.25 -17.16
C ILE A 186 13.41 -12.15 -17.35
N ARG A 187 14.60 -12.30 -16.75
CA ARG A 187 15.69 -11.32 -16.85
C ARG A 187 16.28 -11.20 -18.27
N ALA A 188 16.25 -12.27 -19.07
CA ALA A 188 16.69 -12.20 -20.47
C ALA A 188 15.88 -11.17 -21.28
N HIS A 189 14.63 -10.92 -20.90
CA HIS A 189 13.73 -9.92 -21.52
C HIS A 189 13.71 -8.57 -20.79
N ARG A 190 14.75 -8.25 -20.00
CA ARG A 190 14.92 -6.97 -19.29
C ARG A 190 13.84 -6.67 -18.24
N LEU A 191 13.12 -7.69 -17.80
CA LEU A 191 12.17 -7.63 -16.70
C LEU A 191 12.87 -8.04 -15.40
N ALA A 192 12.69 -7.25 -14.35
CA ALA A 192 13.11 -7.62 -13.00
C ALA A 192 12.19 -8.72 -12.43
N VAL A 193 12.64 -9.40 -11.36
CA VAL A 193 11.87 -10.45 -10.68
C VAL A 193 11.47 -9.96 -9.30
N GLU A 194 10.16 -9.76 -9.09
CA GLU A 194 9.58 -9.55 -7.76
C GLU A 194 9.09 -10.88 -7.20
N VAL A 195 8.97 -10.99 -5.87
CA VAL A 195 8.63 -12.27 -5.23
C VAL A 195 7.34 -12.15 -4.43
N ARG A 196 6.36 -12.98 -4.82
CA ARG A 196 5.12 -13.18 -4.07
C ARG A 196 5.22 -14.40 -3.18
N MET A 197 5.00 -14.22 -1.89
CA MET A 197 5.18 -15.32 -0.94
C MET A 197 4.15 -15.31 0.19
N ARG A 198 3.79 -16.50 0.65
CA ARG A 198 2.93 -16.70 1.81
C ARG A 198 3.75 -16.75 3.09
N ASN A 199 3.10 -16.42 4.21
CA ASN A 199 3.68 -16.65 5.52
C ASN A 199 3.80 -18.16 5.81
N PHE A 200 4.91 -18.55 6.44
CA PHE A 200 5.15 -19.90 6.96
C PHE A 200 5.61 -19.79 8.42
N HIS A 201 5.17 -20.73 9.26
CA HIS A 201 5.30 -20.64 10.72
C HIS A 201 6.47 -21.47 11.28
N GLU A 202 6.89 -22.50 10.55
CA GLU A 202 8.01 -23.38 10.90
C GLU A 202 9.23 -23.02 10.07
N VAL A 203 10.35 -22.72 10.76
CA VAL A 203 11.59 -22.29 10.14
C VAL A 203 12.74 -22.93 10.90
N ALA A 204 13.61 -23.65 10.19
CA ALA A 204 14.82 -24.22 10.76
C ALA A 204 15.77 -23.13 11.30
N PRO A 205 16.66 -23.41 12.27
CA PRO A 205 17.71 -22.48 12.66
C PRO A 205 18.55 -22.04 11.44
N GLY A 206 18.63 -20.73 11.19
CA GLY A 206 19.28 -20.17 10.00
C GLY A 206 18.44 -20.25 8.70
N GLY A 207 17.22 -20.81 8.74
CA GLY A 207 16.37 -21.01 7.56
C GLY A 207 16.06 -19.72 6.80
N PHE A 208 15.76 -18.61 7.49
CA PHE A 208 15.59 -17.31 6.80
C PHE A 208 16.87 -16.83 6.13
N GLU A 209 18.05 -17.01 6.74
CA GLU A 209 19.31 -16.63 6.10
C GLU A 209 19.54 -17.42 4.81
N ALA A 210 19.28 -18.74 4.83
CA ALA A 210 19.35 -19.59 3.65
C ALA A 210 18.33 -19.17 2.57
N PHE A 211 17.08 -18.90 2.96
CA PHE A 211 16.02 -18.41 2.06
C PHE A 211 16.40 -17.08 1.40
N PHE A 212 16.84 -16.09 2.18
CA PHE A 212 17.27 -14.80 1.64
C PHE A 212 18.59 -14.91 0.85
N ALA A 213 19.46 -15.89 1.14
CA ALA A 213 20.62 -16.20 0.31
C ALA A 213 20.22 -16.76 -1.06
N GLN A 214 19.22 -17.65 -1.12
CA GLN A 214 18.64 -18.16 -2.36
C GLN A 214 17.93 -17.06 -3.16
N LEU A 215 17.24 -16.12 -2.50
CA LEU A 215 16.68 -14.95 -3.19
C LEU A 215 17.77 -14.04 -3.78
N ARG A 216 18.90 -13.83 -3.08
CA ARG A 216 20.02 -13.04 -3.61
C ARG A 216 20.67 -13.68 -4.84
N SER A 217 20.73 -15.01 -4.94
CA SER A 217 21.34 -15.67 -6.11
C SER A 217 20.48 -15.56 -7.38
N ALA A 218 19.20 -15.18 -7.28
CA ALA A 218 18.37 -14.82 -8.43
C ALA A 218 18.81 -13.52 -9.14
N GLY A 219 19.74 -12.74 -8.55
CA GLY A 219 20.51 -11.70 -9.26
C GLY A 219 20.00 -10.26 -9.14
N GLU A 220 18.93 -10.01 -8.39
CA GLU A 220 18.44 -8.66 -8.06
C GLU A 220 18.05 -8.54 -6.58
N ARG A 221 17.62 -7.34 -6.16
CA ARG A 221 17.03 -7.09 -4.84
C ARG A 221 15.50 -7.08 -4.99
N PRO A 222 14.81 -8.21 -4.85
CA PRO A 222 13.37 -8.26 -5.09
C PRO A 222 12.62 -7.43 -4.04
N THR A 223 11.51 -6.83 -4.47
CA THR A 223 10.43 -6.44 -3.55
C THR A 223 9.66 -7.70 -3.17
N LEU A 224 9.50 -7.93 -1.87
CA LEU A 224 8.67 -9.01 -1.34
C LEU A 224 7.24 -8.52 -1.16
N ILE A 225 6.30 -9.17 -1.85
CA ILE A 225 4.86 -8.89 -1.78
C ILE A 225 4.20 -10.09 -1.11
N PHE A 226 3.56 -9.89 0.05
CA PHE A 226 2.98 -11.02 0.78
C PHE A 226 1.60 -11.41 0.24
N ASP A 227 1.36 -12.72 0.19
CA ASP A 227 0.08 -13.31 -0.22
C ASP A 227 -0.72 -13.82 0.98
N GLY A 228 -2.05 -13.74 0.88
CA GLY A 228 -2.96 -14.13 1.96
C GLY A 228 -3.12 -13.06 3.05
N THR A 229 -3.38 -13.49 4.29
CA THR A 229 -3.85 -12.62 5.41
C THR A 229 -2.76 -12.22 6.42
N GLN A 230 -1.51 -12.57 6.17
CA GLN A 230 -0.35 -12.36 7.07
C GLN A 230 0.86 -11.92 6.23
N VAL A 231 1.72 -11.09 6.82
CA VAL A 231 3.08 -10.91 6.31
C VAL A 231 3.99 -12.07 6.72
N LEU A 232 5.13 -12.23 6.06
CA LEU A 232 6.11 -13.25 6.45
C LEU A 232 6.62 -13.01 7.87
N GLY A 233 6.70 -14.09 8.65
CA GLY A 233 7.21 -14.11 10.01
C GLY A 233 6.24 -13.59 11.06
N TYR A 234 4.97 -13.36 10.71
CA TYR A 234 3.95 -12.94 11.66
C TYR A 234 3.90 -13.82 12.93
N GLU A 235 3.42 -13.25 14.04
CA GLU A 235 3.45 -13.75 15.42
C GLU A 235 4.79 -13.63 16.15
N ARG A 236 5.89 -14.19 15.64
CA ARG A 236 7.15 -14.31 16.41
C ARG A 236 8.45 -14.03 15.66
N LEU A 237 8.42 -13.90 14.34
CA LEU A 237 9.62 -13.93 13.48
C LEU A 237 9.82 -12.63 12.68
N ILE A 238 8.90 -11.65 12.75
CA ILE A 238 8.99 -10.35 12.07
C ILE A 238 10.36 -9.67 12.28
N PRO A 239 10.96 -9.63 13.50
CA PRO A 239 12.27 -9.02 13.68
C PRO A 239 13.39 -9.70 12.88
N GLN A 240 13.38 -11.03 12.80
CA GLN A 240 14.36 -11.82 12.06
C GLN A 240 14.19 -11.63 10.55
N VAL A 241 12.93 -11.64 10.06
CA VAL A 241 12.60 -11.34 8.66
C VAL A 241 13.06 -9.92 8.30
N ALA A 242 12.80 -8.94 9.15
CA ALA A 242 13.17 -7.56 8.91
C ALA A 242 14.70 -7.34 8.86
N GLU A 243 15.46 -8.05 9.69
CA GLU A 243 16.93 -8.07 9.65
C GLU A 243 17.43 -8.65 8.32
N GLN A 244 16.91 -9.80 7.90
CA GLN A 244 17.32 -10.45 6.65
C GLN A 244 16.92 -9.65 5.41
N MET A 245 15.74 -9.02 5.39
CA MET A 245 15.34 -8.07 4.33
C MET A 245 16.30 -6.89 4.23
N LYS A 246 16.68 -6.30 5.37
CA LYS A 246 17.66 -5.20 5.40
C LYS A 246 19.04 -5.64 4.91
N ALA A 247 19.49 -6.83 5.29
CA ALA A 247 20.78 -7.39 4.91
C ALA A 247 20.86 -7.83 3.44
N SER A 248 19.75 -8.29 2.84
CA SER A 248 19.66 -8.54 1.40
C SER A 248 19.43 -7.26 0.59
N GLY A 249 18.91 -6.21 1.22
CA GLY A 249 18.46 -4.99 0.56
C GLY A 249 17.12 -5.15 -0.16
N SER A 250 16.33 -6.18 0.21
CA SER A 250 15.00 -6.47 -0.34
C SER A 250 13.96 -5.51 0.22
N ALA A 251 13.17 -4.89 -0.64
CA ALA A 251 12.10 -3.99 -0.21
C ALA A 251 10.86 -4.77 0.27
N TYR A 252 10.14 -4.22 1.24
CA TYR A 252 8.78 -4.69 1.56
C TYR A 252 7.76 -3.99 0.67
N GLY A 253 7.07 -4.76 -0.17
CA GLY A 253 5.90 -4.34 -0.94
C GLY A 253 4.63 -4.34 -0.10
N GLN A 254 4.36 -3.21 0.56
CA GLN A 254 3.17 -2.99 1.36
C GLN A 254 1.94 -2.72 0.47
N ILE A 255 1.00 -3.67 0.43
CA ILE A 255 -0.24 -3.57 -0.35
C ILE A 255 -1.18 -2.52 0.28
N GLU A 256 -1.64 -1.56 -0.53
CA GLU A 256 -2.60 -0.54 -0.11
C GLU A 256 -3.93 -1.18 0.30
N THR A 257 -4.33 -0.99 1.56
CA THR A 257 -5.56 -1.56 2.12
C THR A 257 -6.43 -0.46 2.74
N PHE A 258 -7.54 -0.14 2.06
CA PHE A 258 -8.48 0.91 2.46
C PHE A 258 -9.37 0.54 3.66
N THR A 259 -9.37 -0.74 4.06
CA THR A 259 -10.14 -1.21 5.23
C THR A 259 -9.27 -2.07 6.14
N ALA A 260 -9.45 -1.93 7.44
CA ALA A 260 -8.70 -2.71 8.44
C ALA A 260 -8.88 -4.23 8.29
N ARG A 261 -10.04 -4.68 7.77
CA ARG A 261 -10.32 -6.11 7.49
C ARG A 261 -9.49 -6.70 6.35
N ARG A 262 -9.03 -5.88 5.40
CA ARG A 262 -8.18 -6.33 4.29
C ARG A 262 -6.68 -6.21 4.58
N ARG A 263 -6.30 -5.52 5.67
CA ARG A 263 -4.89 -5.37 6.05
C ARG A 263 -4.32 -6.70 6.54
N GLN A 264 -3.15 -7.06 6.04
CA GLN A 264 -2.43 -8.25 6.48
C GLN A 264 -1.99 -8.12 7.94
N ARG A 265 -2.11 -9.21 8.71
CA ARG A 265 -1.62 -9.28 10.07
C ARG A 265 -0.08 -9.16 10.07
N GLY A 266 0.46 -8.30 10.94
CA GLY A 266 1.89 -7.97 11.01
C GLY A 266 2.38 -6.85 10.08
N ASP A 267 1.55 -6.37 9.15
CA ASP A 267 1.87 -5.32 8.17
C ASP A 267 2.59 -4.10 8.78
N LEU A 268 1.99 -3.47 9.78
CA LEU A 268 2.54 -2.27 10.42
C LEU A 268 3.86 -2.56 11.16
N GLU A 269 3.97 -3.71 11.83
CA GLU A 269 5.16 -4.08 12.59
C GLU A 269 6.35 -4.33 11.65
N LEU A 270 6.12 -5.05 10.54
CA LEU A 270 7.14 -5.31 9.54
C LEU A 270 7.51 -4.03 8.77
N ALA A 271 6.55 -3.18 8.40
CA ALA A 271 6.81 -1.90 7.74
C ALA A 271 7.70 -0.98 8.60
N LEU A 272 7.41 -0.88 9.90
CA LEU A 272 8.24 -0.12 10.84
C LEU A 272 9.62 -0.77 11.04
N SER A 273 9.68 -2.10 11.08
CA SER A 273 10.92 -2.86 11.29
C SER A 273 11.85 -2.84 10.08
N VAL A 274 11.32 -2.76 8.85
CA VAL A 274 12.06 -2.75 7.57
C VAL A 274 12.37 -1.32 7.08
N ALA A 275 11.72 -0.29 7.63
CA ALA A 275 11.92 1.11 7.25
C ALA A 275 13.41 1.53 7.18
N PRO A 276 13.83 2.30 6.15
CA PRO A 276 13.00 2.90 5.11
C PRO A 276 12.75 2.00 3.88
N GLN A 277 13.08 0.71 3.90
CA GLN A 277 13.01 -0.17 2.72
C GLN A 277 11.56 -0.65 2.41
N VAL A 278 10.59 0.27 2.38
CA VAL A 278 9.17 -0.02 2.13
C VAL A 278 8.70 0.66 0.84
N LEU A 279 8.04 -0.11 -0.01
CA LEU A 279 7.38 0.32 -1.23
C LEU A 279 5.87 0.16 -1.07
N ARG A 280 5.10 1.20 -1.38
CA ARG A 280 3.63 1.09 -1.49
C ARG A 280 3.29 0.38 -2.81
N VAL A 281 2.39 -0.59 -2.71
CA VAL A 281 1.91 -1.42 -3.83
C VAL A 281 0.42 -1.20 -4.00
N PHE A 282 -0.02 -0.83 -5.21
CA PHE A 282 -1.43 -0.84 -5.57
C PHE A 282 -1.74 -2.06 -6.44
N SER A 283 -2.79 -2.80 -6.08
CA SER A 283 -3.24 -4.01 -6.77
C SER A 283 -4.77 -4.02 -6.79
N LEU A 284 -5.36 -4.41 -7.93
CA LEU A 284 -6.74 -4.87 -7.98
C LEU A 284 -6.78 -6.40 -7.83
N THR A 285 -7.76 -6.94 -7.11
CA THR A 285 -7.97 -8.41 -7.09
C THR A 285 -8.66 -8.87 -8.37
N GLN A 286 -8.67 -10.17 -8.66
CA GLN A 286 -9.31 -10.68 -9.87
C GLN A 286 -10.83 -10.45 -9.86
N GLU A 287 -11.45 -10.51 -8.67
CA GLU A 287 -12.87 -10.24 -8.46
C GLU A 287 -13.20 -8.76 -8.65
N GLU A 288 -12.29 -7.86 -8.23
CA GLU A 288 -12.43 -6.42 -8.47
C GLU A 288 -12.24 -6.08 -9.95
N LEU A 289 -11.28 -6.73 -10.62
CA LEU A 289 -10.99 -6.52 -12.04
C LEU A 289 -12.14 -7.02 -12.94
N ALA A 290 -12.76 -8.16 -12.60
CA ALA A 290 -13.89 -8.72 -13.34
C ALA A 290 -15.15 -7.82 -13.36
N GLY A 291 -15.24 -6.84 -12.45
CA GLY A 291 -16.33 -5.85 -12.39
C GLY A 291 -16.01 -4.50 -13.05
N LEU A 292 -14.93 -4.40 -13.83
CA LEU A 292 -14.43 -3.13 -14.39
C LEU A 292 -14.18 -3.22 -15.90
N THR A 293 -14.22 -2.07 -16.57
CA THR A 293 -13.62 -1.94 -17.91
C THR A 293 -12.08 -1.80 -17.81
N PRO A 294 -11.33 -2.08 -18.89
CA PRO A 294 -9.89 -1.77 -18.95
C PRO A 294 -9.59 -0.29 -18.66
N GLU A 295 -10.47 0.62 -19.08
CA GLU A 295 -10.38 2.06 -18.83
C GLU A 295 -10.57 2.40 -17.34
N ASP A 296 -11.61 1.86 -16.68
CA ASP A 296 -11.84 2.06 -15.24
C ASP A 296 -10.68 1.50 -14.40
N ALA A 297 -10.10 0.37 -14.85
CA ALA A 297 -8.93 -0.22 -14.22
C ALA A 297 -7.70 0.67 -14.39
N ARG A 298 -7.42 1.14 -15.62
CA ARG A 298 -6.33 2.08 -15.93
C ARG A 298 -6.41 3.32 -15.04
N ASP A 299 -7.57 3.97 -14.97
CA ASP A 299 -7.76 5.21 -14.23
C ASP A 299 -7.46 5.01 -12.73
N LYS A 300 -7.77 3.84 -12.15
CA LYS A 300 -7.39 3.49 -10.77
C LYS A 300 -5.88 3.34 -10.58
N TYR A 301 -5.17 2.73 -11.52
CA TYR A 301 -3.69 2.62 -11.48
C TYR A 301 -3.02 3.99 -11.61
N GLU A 302 -3.52 4.85 -12.51
CA GLU A 302 -3.05 6.23 -12.63
C GLU A 302 -3.30 7.04 -11.36
N LEU A 303 -4.49 6.95 -10.77
CA LEU A 303 -4.86 7.64 -9.53
C LEU A 303 -3.96 7.21 -8.35
N ALA A 304 -3.63 5.93 -8.25
CA ALA A 304 -2.72 5.40 -7.22
C ALA A 304 -1.30 6.02 -7.35
N ALA A 305 -0.77 6.13 -8.57
CA ALA A 305 0.53 6.76 -8.80
C ALA A 305 0.49 8.29 -8.58
N ARG A 306 -0.56 8.96 -9.07
CA ARG A 306 -0.74 10.43 -9.07
C ARG A 306 -1.05 10.98 -7.69
N GLU A 307 -2.11 10.50 -7.04
CA GLU A 307 -2.59 11.07 -5.78
C GLU A 307 -1.99 10.41 -4.54
N ARG A 308 -1.77 9.09 -4.60
CA ARG A 308 -1.37 8.29 -3.42
C ARG A 308 0.13 8.07 -3.32
N ASN A 309 0.93 8.53 -4.30
CA ASN A 309 2.38 8.35 -4.32
C ASN A 309 2.81 6.85 -4.28
N VAL A 310 2.00 5.98 -4.89
CA VAL A 310 2.35 4.56 -5.13
C VAL A 310 3.39 4.49 -6.26
N ARG A 311 4.37 3.59 -6.13
CA ARG A 311 5.40 3.38 -7.18
C ARG A 311 5.53 1.95 -7.67
N LEU A 312 4.94 0.96 -7.00
CA LEU A 312 4.81 -0.39 -7.52
C LEU A 312 3.33 -0.66 -7.85
N LEU A 313 3.03 -0.85 -9.13
CA LEU A 313 1.69 -1.13 -9.63
C LEU A 313 1.62 -2.61 -10.02
N TYR A 314 0.83 -3.37 -9.28
CA TYR A 314 0.67 -4.81 -9.46
C TYR A 314 -0.51 -5.08 -10.39
N VAL A 315 -0.23 -5.41 -11.65
CA VAL A 315 -1.22 -5.52 -12.72
C VAL A 315 -1.52 -7.00 -13.03
N ARG A 316 -2.75 -7.41 -12.67
CA ARG A 316 -3.37 -8.66 -13.10
C ARG A 316 -3.99 -8.51 -14.50
N PRO A 317 -4.07 -9.57 -15.31
CA PRO A 317 -4.76 -9.57 -16.58
C PRO A 317 -6.26 -9.81 -16.41
N PHE A 318 -7.05 -9.32 -17.35
CA PHE A 318 -8.41 -9.78 -17.59
C PHE A 318 -8.37 -11.22 -18.11
N LEU A 319 -8.70 -12.18 -17.25
CA LEU A 319 -8.79 -13.62 -17.58
C LEU A 319 -10.01 -13.99 -18.44
N SER A 320 -10.86 -13.02 -18.76
CA SER A 320 -12.00 -13.11 -19.66
C SER A 320 -12.07 -11.82 -20.47
N THR A 321 -12.06 -11.92 -21.80
CA THR A 321 -12.18 -10.79 -22.74
C THR A 321 -13.45 -10.94 -23.58
N GLY A 322 -13.69 -10.01 -24.51
CA GLY A 322 -14.80 -10.10 -25.45
C GLY A 322 -14.74 -11.38 -26.31
N ALA A 323 -15.91 -11.89 -26.70
CA ALA A 323 -15.99 -13.10 -27.51
C ALA A 323 -15.34 -12.88 -28.89
N GLY A 324 -14.33 -13.69 -29.22
CA GLY A 324 -13.55 -13.57 -30.45
C GLY A 324 -12.37 -12.60 -30.39
N GLU A 325 -12.13 -11.94 -29.26
CA GLU A 325 -10.93 -11.12 -29.06
C GLU A 325 -9.70 -11.97 -28.76
N ASP A 326 -8.53 -11.52 -29.23
CA ASP A 326 -7.23 -12.05 -28.80
C ASP A 326 -6.96 -11.61 -27.35
N GLN A 327 -7.08 -12.57 -26.42
CA GLN A 327 -6.85 -12.37 -24.99
C GLN A 327 -5.46 -11.80 -24.65
N ILE A 328 -4.42 -12.17 -25.42
CA ILE A 328 -3.06 -11.67 -25.21
C ILE A 328 -3.00 -10.21 -25.66
N GLN A 329 -3.46 -9.90 -26.88
CA GLN A 329 -3.37 -8.52 -27.40
C GLN A 329 -4.27 -7.53 -26.67
N ALA A 330 -5.45 -7.95 -26.21
CA ALA A 330 -6.31 -7.14 -25.36
C ALA A 330 -5.63 -6.79 -24.02
N ASN A 331 -5.00 -7.76 -23.36
CA ASN A 331 -4.29 -7.49 -22.12
C ASN A 331 -3.01 -6.68 -22.31
N LEU A 332 -2.29 -6.87 -23.43
CA LEU A 332 -1.14 -6.03 -23.78
C LEU A 332 -1.56 -4.59 -24.12
N SER A 333 -2.71 -4.37 -24.77
CA SER A 333 -3.21 -3.01 -25.05
C SER A 333 -3.66 -2.30 -23.77
N TYR A 334 -4.33 -3.02 -22.86
CA TYR A 334 -4.63 -2.55 -21.51
C TYR A 334 -3.36 -2.13 -20.74
N LEU A 335 -2.33 -2.98 -20.72
CA LEU A 335 -1.04 -2.68 -20.08
C LEU A 335 -0.34 -1.45 -20.71
N ARG A 336 -0.34 -1.35 -22.05
CA ARG A 336 0.13 -0.15 -22.80
C ARG A 336 -0.64 1.11 -22.42
N SER A 337 -1.95 1.00 -22.16
CA SER A 337 -2.77 2.17 -21.79
C SER A 337 -2.38 2.73 -20.41
N ILE A 338 -2.01 1.86 -19.46
CA ILE A 338 -1.51 2.26 -18.13
C ILE A 338 -0.16 2.95 -18.26
N SER A 339 0.80 2.33 -18.95
CA SER A 339 2.15 2.90 -19.09
C SER A 339 2.12 4.25 -19.83
N ALA A 340 1.37 4.35 -20.93
CA ALA A 340 1.22 5.60 -21.67
C ALA A 340 0.53 6.71 -20.85
N GLY A 341 -0.53 6.40 -20.09
CA GLY A 341 -1.22 7.36 -19.22
C GLY A 341 -0.33 7.92 -18.10
N LEU A 342 0.51 7.05 -17.51
CA LEU A 342 1.52 7.44 -16.53
C LEU A 342 2.65 8.28 -17.16
N GLU A 343 3.17 7.90 -18.33
CA GLU A 343 4.20 8.69 -19.03
C GLU A 343 3.67 10.07 -19.45
N HIS A 344 2.43 10.17 -19.91
CA HIS A 344 1.75 11.45 -20.15
C HIS A 344 1.57 12.28 -18.86
N GLY A 345 1.38 11.62 -17.72
CA GLY A 345 1.42 12.23 -16.38
C GLY A 345 2.83 12.69 -15.93
N GLY A 346 3.86 12.48 -16.74
CA GLY A 346 5.24 12.85 -16.44
C GLY A 346 5.96 11.88 -15.49
N TYR A 347 5.50 10.63 -15.41
CA TYR A 347 6.22 9.52 -14.76
C TYR A 347 7.21 8.86 -15.73
N ARG A 348 8.07 7.97 -15.21
CA ARG A 348 9.01 7.18 -16.01
C ARG A 348 8.87 5.70 -15.64
N MET A 349 8.76 4.82 -16.62
CA MET A 349 8.67 3.39 -16.38
C MET A 349 10.05 2.79 -16.05
N GLY A 350 10.25 2.32 -14.81
CA GLY A 350 11.49 1.69 -14.37
C GLY A 350 11.34 0.96 -13.04
N LYS A 351 12.41 0.34 -12.52
CA LYS A 351 12.41 -0.30 -11.20
C LYS A 351 12.09 0.73 -10.11
N ALA A 352 11.15 0.42 -9.23
CA ALA A 352 10.78 1.24 -8.10
C ALA A 352 11.83 1.06 -6.99
N ALA A 353 12.20 2.17 -6.36
CA ALA A 353 13.06 2.19 -5.18
C ALA A 353 12.25 2.71 -3.99
N PRO A 354 12.45 2.21 -2.76
CA PRO A 354 11.82 2.79 -1.57
C PRO A 354 12.09 4.29 -1.44
N LEU A 355 11.10 5.04 -0.96
CA LEU A 355 11.28 6.48 -0.71
C LEU A 355 12.36 6.66 0.37
N PRO A 356 13.43 7.46 0.15
CA PRO A 356 14.48 7.64 1.13
C PRO A 356 13.93 8.30 2.41
N ASN A 357 14.56 8.01 3.54
CA ASN A 357 14.11 8.52 4.84
C ASN A 357 14.18 10.05 4.88
N VAL A 358 13.02 10.71 4.98
CA VAL A 358 12.91 12.18 5.02
C VAL A 358 13.07 12.67 6.47
N ALA A 359 14.30 12.61 6.97
CA ALA A 359 14.63 13.14 8.28
C ALA A 359 14.54 14.68 8.29
N ILE A 360 13.52 15.22 8.97
CA ILE A 360 13.44 16.66 9.25
C ILE A 360 14.61 17.04 10.16
N ARG A 361 15.41 18.03 9.75
CA ARG A 361 16.55 18.53 10.54
C ARG A 361 16.05 19.01 11.90
N SER A 362 16.67 18.58 13.00
CA SER A 362 16.18 18.84 14.37
C SER A 362 15.97 20.32 14.70
N TRP A 363 16.73 21.23 14.09
CA TRP A 363 16.55 22.68 14.25
C TRP A 363 15.31 23.21 13.51
N LEU A 364 14.97 22.69 12.33
CA LEU A 364 13.71 23.02 11.63
C LEU A 364 12.52 22.52 12.43
N TYR A 365 12.61 21.30 12.99
CA TYR A 365 11.60 20.78 13.92
C TYR A 365 11.44 21.68 15.15
N GLY A 366 12.54 22.09 15.77
CA GLY A 366 12.54 23.03 16.91
C GLY A 366 11.90 24.38 16.59
N LEU A 367 12.16 24.96 15.41
CA LEU A 367 11.52 26.19 14.96
C LEU A 367 10.00 26.02 14.71
N MET A 368 9.59 24.93 14.07
CA MET A 368 8.16 24.63 13.88
C MET A 368 7.43 24.46 15.23
N ALA A 369 8.04 23.73 16.17
CA ALA A 369 7.53 23.55 17.53
C ALA A 369 7.43 24.89 18.27
N LEU A 370 8.47 25.73 18.20
CA LEU A 370 8.47 27.08 18.78
C LEU A 370 7.34 27.94 18.20
N GLY A 371 7.10 27.88 16.88
CA GLY A 371 5.99 28.57 16.23
C GLY A 371 4.62 28.08 16.68
N ALA A 372 4.42 26.76 16.79
CA ALA A 372 3.18 26.16 17.28
C ALA A 372 2.91 26.53 18.76
N LEU A 373 3.93 26.48 19.61
CA LEU A 373 3.86 26.90 21.02
C LEU A 373 3.55 28.40 21.14
N ALA A 374 4.19 29.24 20.33
CA ALA A 374 3.94 30.69 20.33
C ALA A 374 2.53 31.03 19.84
N ALA A 375 2.02 30.36 18.80
CA ALA A 375 0.64 30.48 18.34
C ALA A 375 -0.34 30.04 19.44
N GLY A 376 -0.09 28.90 20.09
CA GLY A 376 -0.88 28.43 21.22
C GLY A 376 -0.91 29.43 22.39
N ALA A 377 0.24 29.99 22.76
CA ALA A 377 0.33 30.99 23.82
C ALA A 377 -0.38 32.31 23.45
N MET A 378 -0.32 32.75 22.19
CA MET A 378 -1.10 33.89 21.70
C MET A 378 -2.61 33.61 21.76
N ALA A 379 -3.05 32.40 21.35
CA ALA A 379 -4.45 32.00 21.41
C ALA A 379 -4.96 31.96 22.86
N VAL A 380 -4.18 31.43 23.80
CA VAL A 380 -4.48 31.47 25.25
C VAL A 380 -4.52 32.91 25.77
N GLY A 381 -3.58 33.78 25.37
CA GLY A 381 -3.56 35.18 25.77
C GLY A 381 -4.81 35.95 25.35
N GLU A 382 -5.22 35.84 24.08
CA GLU A 382 -6.40 36.55 23.57
C GLU A 382 -7.72 35.93 24.05
N THR A 383 -7.84 34.60 24.14
CA THR A 383 -9.03 33.91 24.70
C THR A 383 -9.27 34.32 26.15
N THR A 384 -8.25 34.23 27.01
CA THR A 384 -8.36 34.58 28.44
C THR A 384 -8.62 36.07 28.66
N ALA A 385 -8.10 36.95 27.78
CA ALA A 385 -8.48 38.36 27.75
C ALA A 385 -9.95 38.60 27.33
N ILE A 386 -10.60 37.72 26.56
CA ILE A 386 -12.06 37.77 26.34
C ILE A 386 -12.81 37.44 27.62
N LEU A 387 -12.36 36.43 28.34
CA LEU A 387 -12.97 35.93 29.57
C LEU A 387 -12.68 36.81 30.81
N GLY A 388 -12.21 38.05 30.61
CA GLY A 388 -11.92 39.00 31.68
C GLY A 388 -10.72 38.65 32.57
N ARG A 389 -9.88 37.68 32.18
CA ARG A 389 -8.72 37.19 32.94
C ARG A 389 -7.42 37.29 32.12
N PRO A 390 -6.94 38.51 31.80
CA PRO A 390 -5.76 38.68 30.95
C PRO A 390 -4.50 38.08 31.59
N VAL A 391 -3.87 37.13 30.89
CA VAL A 391 -2.60 36.53 31.32
C VAL A 391 -1.44 37.49 31.00
N PRO A 392 -0.52 37.78 31.95
CA PRO A 392 0.58 38.72 31.69
C PRO A 392 1.57 38.14 30.65
N PRO A 393 2.09 38.96 29.71
CA PRO A 393 2.94 38.47 28.61
C PRO A 393 4.15 37.64 29.06
N ARG A 394 4.75 37.96 30.22
CA ARG A 394 5.85 37.19 30.80
C ARG A 394 5.50 35.72 31.09
N ALA A 395 4.25 35.43 31.48
CA ALA A 395 3.79 34.07 31.75
C ALA A 395 3.56 33.29 30.45
N LEU A 396 3.05 33.95 29.40
CA LEU A 396 2.93 33.36 28.06
C LEU A 396 4.31 33.01 27.49
N VAL A 397 5.28 33.93 27.58
CA VAL A 397 6.68 33.68 27.15
C VAL A 397 7.32 32.57 27.98
N ALA A 398 7.15 32.54 29.30
CA ALA A 398 7.64 31.46 30.15
C ALA A 398 7.05 30.08 29.77
N GLY A 399 5.76 30.02 29.42
CA GLY A 399 5.12 28.81 28.91
C GLY A 399 5.71 28.33 27.58
N VAL A 400 6.01 29.24 26.65
CA VAL A 400 6.67 28.91 25.38
C VAL A 400 8.11 28.42 25.62
N LEU A 401 8.87 29.06 26.52
CA LEU A 401 10.21 28.61 26.89
C LEU A 401 10.18 27.21 27.51
N ALA A 402 9.26 26.95 28.44
CA ALA A 402 9.08 25.62 29.04
C ALA A 402 8.73 24.56 27.97
N GLY A 403 7.78 24.85 27.07
CA GLY A 403 7.45 23.96 25.96
C GLY A 403 8.61 23.74 24.98
N THR A 404 9.49 24.73 24.81
CA THR A 404 10.69 24.62 23.98
C THR A 404 11.74 23.70 24.63
N VAL A 405 11.93 23.81 25.96
CA VAL A 405 12.78 22.88 26.73
C VAL A 405 12.24 21.45 26.67
N VAL A 406 10.93 21.26 26.84
CA VAL A 406 10.27 19.94 26.66
C VAL A 406 10.49 19.41 25.24
N THR A 407 10.36 20.26 24.22
CA THR A 407 10.63 19.88 22.82
C THR A 407 12.07 19.40 22.64
N ALA A 408 13.06 20.13 23.18
CA ALA A 408 14.46 19.73 23.11
C ALA A 408 14.71 18.39 23.81
N ALA A 409 14.15 18.19 25.01
CA ALA A 409 14.25 16.94 25.75
C ALA A 409 13.62 15.76 24.98
N VAL A 410 12.45 15.94 24.37
CA VAL A 410 11.78 14.89 23.57
C VAL A 410 12.59 14.50 22.33
N VAL A 411 13.22 15.48 21.66
CA VAL A 411 14.10 15.23 20.50
C VAL A 411 15.32 14.39 20.90
N VAL A 412 15.96 14.74 22.03
CA VAL A 412 17.10 13.98 22.59
C VAL A 412 16.69 12.57 23.01
N LEU A 413 15.50 12.40 23.60
CA LEU A 413 14.97 11.10 24.04
C LEU A 413 14.35 10.26 22.90
N HIS A 414 14.40 10.73 21.65
CA HIS A 414 13.80 10.10 20.46
C HIS A 414 12.29 9.77 20.58
N ARG A 415 11.55 10.42 21.48
CA ARG A 415 10.09 10.23 21.68
C ARG A 415 9.24 11.18 20.82
N VAL A 416 9.73 11.49 19.61
CA VAL A 416 9.26 12.60 18.77
C VAL A 416 7.81 12.44 18.28
N THR A 417 7.31 11.22 18.13
CA THR A 417 6.00 10.93 17.52
C THR A 417 4.82 11.55 18.27
N LEU A 418 4.65 11.22 19.57
CA LEU A 418 3.53 11.73 20.38
C LEU A 418 3.58 13.26 20.55
N TRP A 419 4.77 13.82 20.76
CA TRP A 419 4.94 15.26 20.91
C TRP A 419 4.62 16.02 19.61
N SER A 420 4.99 15.45 18.46
CA SER A 420 4.61 16.02 17.15
C SER A 420 3.09 16.05 16.96
N GLN A 421 2.38 15.01 17.40
CA GLN A 421 0.91 14.97 17.36
C GLN A 421 0.29 16.05 18.27
N LEU A 422 0.83 16.25 19.47
CA LEU A 422 0.37 17.30 20.40
C LEU A 422 0.64 18.71 19.86
N LEU A 423 1.82 18.97 19.28
CA LEU A 423 2.15 20.24 18.62
C LEU A 423 1.27 20.50 17.40
N ALA A 424 0.98 19.47 16.60
CA ALA A 424 0.07 19.57 15.45
C ALA A 424 -1.37 19.89 15.90
N LEU A 425 -1.87 19.23 16.95
CA LEU A 425 -3.17 19.54 17.55
C LEU A 425 -3.22 20.98 18.09
N LEU A 426 -2.17 21.42 18.79
CA LEU A 426 -2.06 22.79 19.30
C LEU A 426 -2.12 23.81 18.15
N ALA A 427 -1.37 23.60 17.08
CA ALA A 427 -1.40 24.45 15.90
C ALA A 427 -2.78 24.47 15.23
N ALA A 428 -3.40 23.29 15.05
CA ALA A 428 -4.72 23.14 14.44
C ALA A 428 -5.84 23.84 15.23
N LEU A 429 -5.69 24.02 16.55
CA LEU A 429 -6.62 24.78 17.39
C LEU A 429 -6.26 26.28 17.43
N ALA A 430 -4.97 26.61 17.52
CA ALA A 430 -4.48 27.99 17.72
C ALA A 430 -4.66 28.88 16.48
N PHE A 431 -4.37 28.39 15.27
CA PHE A 431 -4.47 29.23 14.08
C PHE A 431 -5.91 29.63 13.73
N PRO A 432 -6.92 28.74 13.77
CA PRO A 432 -8.32 29.13 13.56
C PRO A 432 -8.85 30.08 14.65
N THR A 433 -8.53 29.84 15.93
CA THR A 433 -8.97 30.74 17.01
C THR A 433 -8.37 32.14 16.87
N LEU A 434 -7.08 32.27 16.58
CA LEU A 434 -6.44 33.57 16.31
C LEU A 434 -7.03 34.26 15.07
N SER A 435 -7.35 33.51 14.01
CA SER A 435 -7.97 34.03 12.80
C SER A 435 -9.34 34.66 13.08
N LEU A 436 -10.19 33.98 13.87
CA LEU A 436 -11.52 34.47 14.25
C LEU A 436 -11.47 35.65 15.25
N MET A 437 -10.41 35.77 16.05
CA MET A 437 -10.27 36.85 17.04
C MET A 437 -9.68 38.15 16.45
N GLY A 438 -8.99 38.09 15.31
CA GLY A 438 -8.45 39.25 14.62
C GLY A 438 -9.48 40.34 14.27
N PRO A 439 -10.64 39.99 13.66
CA PRO A 439 -11.69 40.94 13.31
C PRO A 439 -12.48 41.49 14.51
N ALA A 440 -12.62 40.72 15.60
CA ALA A 440 -13.61 40.95 16.64
C ALA A 440 -13.35 42.15 17.59
N ARG A 441 -12.25 42.91 17.40
CA ARG A 441 -11.74 43.89 18.39
C ARG A 441 -11.20 45.21 17.83
N GLY A 442 -11.59 45.61 16.61
CA GLY A 442 -11.26 46.93 16.05
C GLY A 442 -12.48 47.59 15.40
N PRO A 443 -12.80 48.86 15.70
CA PRO A 443 -13.97 49.52 15.15
C PRO A 443 -13.79 49.94 13.68
N GLY A 444 -14.82 49.69 12.85
CA GLY A 444 -15.23 50.62 11.80
C GLY A 444 -14.32 50.88 10.59
N TRP A 445 -13.67 49.87 9.98
CA TRP A 445 -12.88 50.07 8.75
C TRP A 445 -13.34 49.29 7.49
N TRP A 446 -14.47 48.56 7.56
CA TRP A 446 -15.02 47.79 6.42
C TRP A 446 -16.39 48.29 5.90
N TRP A 447 -16.89 49.41 6.41
CA TRP A 447 -18.09 50.09 5.87
C TRP A 447 -17.87 51.60 5.77
N GLY A 448 -16.89 51.99 4.95
CA GLY A 448 -16.72 53.37 4.47
C GLY A 448 -17.68 53.70 3.31
N ALA A 449 -18.97 53.39 3.46
CA ALA A 449 -19.98 53.76 2.48
C ALA A 449 -20.38 55.23 2.67
N SER A 450 -20.05 56.07 1.70
CA SER A 450 -20.28 57.51 1.74
C SER A 450 -21.76 57.87 1.66
N SER A 451 -22.44 58.03 2.80
CA SER A 451 -23.71 58.74 2.90
C SER A 451 -23.45 60.23 3.14
N GLY A 452 -23.22 60.96 2.05
CA GLY A 452 -23.09 62.42 2.08
C GLY A 452 -24.41 63.07 2.52
N CYS A 453 -24.53 63.42 3.80
CA CYS A 453 -25.69 64.10 4.34
C CYS A 453 -25.67 65.57 3.91
N GLY A 454 -26.18 65.83 2.70
CA GLY A 454 -26.26 67.16 2.12
C GLY A 454 -27.16 68.09 2.93
N ARG A 455 -26.68 69.32 3.17
CA ARG A 455 -27.47 70.38 3.83
C ARG A 455 -28.62 70.81 2.92
N CYS A 456 -29.86 70.53 3.31
CA CYS A 456 -31.03 71.19 2.72
C CYS A 456 -31.34 72.50 3.46
N ARG A 457 -31.15 73.64 2.78
CA ARG A 457 -31.80 74.91 3.16
C ARG A 457 -33.30 74.82 2.82
N PRO A 458 -34.19 75.50 3.57
CA PRO A 458 -35.61 75.53 3.25
C PRO A 458 -35.89 76.48 2.08
N ALA A 459 -36.70 76.03 1.11
CA ALA A 459 -37.28 76.86 0.06
C ALA A 459 -38.77 76.53 -0.11
N ALA A 460 -39.57 77.56 -0.34
CA ALA A 460 -41.01 77.60 -0.13
C ALA A 460 -41.88 76.79 -1.12
N ARG A 461 -43.03 76.34 -0.60
CA ARG A 461 -44.39 76.35 -1.20
C ARG A 461 -44.56 76.01 -2.70
N SER A 462 -45.33 74.95 -2.96
CA SER A 462 -46.62 75.05 -3.66
C SER A 462 -47.49 73.83 -3.41
N ALA A 463 -48.81 74.00 -3.37
CA ALA A 463 -49.77 72.94 -3.06
C ALA A 463 -50.23 72.18 -4.31
N ALA A 464 -50.55 70.90 -4.16
CA ALA A 464 -51.61 70.21 -4.88
C ALA A 464 -52.06 68.98 -4.07
N SER A 465 -53.36 68.71 -4.07
CA SER A 465 -54.01 67.64 -3.32
C SER A 465 -54.37 66.46 -4.22
N TRP A 466 -54.47 65.26 -3.65
CA TRP A 466 -55.61 64.31 -3.73
C TRP A 466 -55.17 62.91 -3.27
N SER A 467 -56.14 62.16 -2.74
CA SER A 467 -55.98 60.78 -2.26
C SER A 467 -56.89 59.82 -3.07
N PRO A 468 -56.98 58.53 -2.73
CA PRO A 468 -56.47 57.45 -3.57
C PRO A 468 -57.57 56.75 -4.39
N ARG A 469 -57.17 55.92 -5.38
CA ARG A 469 -58.09 54.90 -5.93
C ARG A 469 -57.38 53.70 -6.55
N CYS A 470 -57.98 52.51 -6.35
CA CYS A 470 -57.58 51.24 -6.93
C CYS A 470 -58.29 50.95 -8.26
N SER A 471 -57.58 50.30 -9.19
CA SER A 471 -58.08 49.33 -10.20
C SER A 471 -56.84 48.74 -10.89
N ALA A 472 -56.60 47.43 -11.07
CA ALA A 472 -57.40 46.21 -11.18
C ALA A 472 -58.02 45.95 -12.57
N SER A 473 -57.82 44.72 -13.06
CA SER A 473 -58.20 44.12 -14.38
C SER A 473 -57.36 44.55 -15.60
N GLY A 474 -57.07 43.68 -16.58
CA GLY A 474 -57.39 42.25 -16.75
C GLY A 474 -56.30 41.52 -17.56
N SER A 475 -56.13 40.20 -17.38
CA SER A 475 -56.65 39.12 -18.27
C SER A 475 -55.79 38.88 -19.54
N SER A 476 -55.48 37.65 -20.00
CA SER A 476 -55.83 36.29 -19.53
C SER A 476 -55.16 35.22 -20.40
N CYS A 477 -54.84 34.04 -19.84
CA CYS A 477 -55.08 32.67 -20.36
C CYS A 477 -54.22 31.66 -19.57
N TRP A 478 -54.78 30.69 -18.81
CA TRP A 478 -55.38 29.40 -19.25
C TRP A 478 -54.36 28.40 -19.84
N ARG A 479 -54.32 27.12 -19.47
CA ARG A 479 -54.89 26.41 -18.29
C ARG A 479 -54.42 24.93 -18.28
N SER A 480 -54.03 24.40 -17.11
CA SER A 480 -54.44 23.06 -16.59
C SER A 480 -53.99 21.76 -17.35
N ARG A 481 -53.99 20.53 -16.78
CA ARG A 481 -54.50 20.03 -15.48
C ARG A 481 -54.00 18.62 -15.12
N SER A 482 -53.87 18.33 -13.80
CA SER A 482 -54.16 17.06 -13.06
C SER A 482 -53.52 15.72 -13.48
N SER A 483 -53.37 14.69 -12.61
CA SER A 483 -54.01 14.33 -11.31
C SER A 483 -52.98 13.66 -10.36
N LEU A 484 -52.97 13.87 -9.03
CA LEU A 484 -53.77 13.19 -7.97
C LEU A 484 -53.83 11.65 -8.17
N GLY A 485 -53.46 10.74 -7.25
CA GLY A 485 -52.91 10.73 -5.87
C GLY A 485 -52.33 9.31 -5.57
N SER A 486 -52.17 8.75 -4.36
CA SER A 486 -52.28 9.19 -2.95
C SER A 486 -51.86 8.05 -1.97
N SER A 487 -51.71 8.34 -0.66
CA SER A 487 -51.64 7.40 0.51
C SER A 487 -50.45 6.42 0.69
N TRP A 488 -49.92 6.40 1.93
CA TRP A 488 -48.97 5.42 2.52
C TRP A 488 -49.71 4.10 2.92
N PRO A 489 -49.01 2.95 3.15
CA PRO A 489 -48.39 2.70 4.46
C PRO A 489 -47.02 1.96 4.46
N THR A 490 -46.38 2.00 5.62
CA THR A 490 -45.20 1.24 6.01
C THR A 490 -45.45 -0.28 6.13
N SER A 491 -44.49 -1.10 5.70
CA SER A 491 -44.30 -2.45 6.23
C SER A 491 -42.82 -2.87 6.25
N SER A 492 -42.40 -3.48 7.35
CA SER A 492 -41.13 -4.18 7.51
C SER A 492 -41.19 -5.57 6.87
N PRO A 493 -40.03 -6.23 6.73
CA PRO A 493 -39.98 -7.64 7.10
C PRO A 493 -38.83 -7.97 8.05
N SER A 494 -39.13 -8.94 8.91
CA SER A 494 -38.26 -9.53 9.92
C SER A 494 -37.77 -10.90 9.48
N TRP A 495 -36.47 -11.16 9.69
CA TRP A 495 -35.86 -12.49 9.96
C TRP A 495 -35.87 -13.56 8.85
N CYS A 496 -34.70 -14.18 8.60
CA CYS A 496 -34.44 -15.51 9.15
C CYS A 496 -32.96 -15.91 9.03
N SER A 497 -32.49 -16.65 10.04
CA SER A 497 -31.27 -17.44 10.05
C SER A 497 -31.48 -18.78 9.35
N GLY A 498 -30.43 -19.28 8.67
CA GLY A 498 -30.31 -20.64 8.13
C GLY A 498 -28.83 -20.95 7.91
#